data_AF-A0A0J9W849-F1
#
_entry.id   AF-A0A0J9W849-F1
#
_cell.length_a   1.000
_cell.length_b   1.000
_cell.length_c   1.000
_cell.angle_alpha   90.00
_cell.angle_beta   90.00
_cell.angle_gamma   90.00
#
_symmetry.space_group_name_H-M   'P 1'
#
loop_
_entity.id
_entity.type
_entity.pdbx_description
1 polymer ?
#
loop_
_entity_poly.entity_id
_entity_poly.type
_entity_poly.pdbx_seq_one_letter_code
_entity_poly.pdbx_strand_id
1 'polypeptide(L)'
;MIPFCRTIKEARKVLDVMEENGLKRGENGLKVYVMCEIPSNVILASSFTEHFDGFSIGSNDLAQLTLGVDRDSGELASLFNEQDEAVKWMIARAIEVARREGCKIGLCGEAPSNHPEFAKFLVDAGIDSISVSPDSFVQVMKHVVASEQGL
;
A
#
# COMPACT_ATOMS: atom_id res chain seq x y z
N MET A 1 -3.41 3.07 -11.52
CA MET A 1 -2.95 2.16 -10.46
C MET A 1 -3.44 0.77 -10.80
N ILE A 2 -2.57 -0.24 -10.79
CA ILE A 2 -2.91 -1.62 -11.17
C ILE A 2 -3.21 -2.42 -9.90
N PRO A 3 -4.47 -2.83 -9.68
CA PRO A 3 -4.83 -3.69 -8.56
C PRO A 3 -4.43 -5.14 -8.83
N PHE A 4 -4.21 -5.87 -7.76
CA PHE A 4 -4.12 -7.33 -7.68
C PHE A 4 -3.11 -7.96 -8.67
N CYS A 5 -2.00 -7.26 -8.90
CA CYS A 5 -0.89 -7.73 -9.74
C CYS A 5 0.01 -8.67 -8.93
N ARG A 6 -0.08 -9.97 -9.18
CA ARG A 6 0.53 -11.00 -8.31
C ARG A 6 2.00 -11.23 -8.58
N THR A 7 2.42 -11.09 -9.84
CA THR A 7 3.76 -11.49 -10.29
C THR A 7 4.37 -10.46 -11.22
N ILE A 8 5.69 -10.49 -11.33
CA ILE A 8 6.44 -9.67 -12.30
C ILE A 8 6.02 -9.98 -13.74
N LYS A 9 5.63 -11.23 -14.04
CA LYS A 9 5.10 -11.60 -15.35
C LYS A 9 3.78 -10.90 -15.64
N GLU A 10 2.89 -10.81 -14.66
CA GLU A 10 1.64 -10.06 -14.78
C GLU A 10 1.90 -8.56 -14.91
N ALA A 11 2.87 -8.01 -14.15
CA ALA A 11 3.26 -6.61 -14.24
C ALA A 11 3.67 -6.23 -15.66
N ARG A 12 4.57 -7.00 -16.28
CA ARG A 12 4.99 -6.79 -17.67
C ARG A 12 3.80 -6.88 -18.63
N LYS A 13 3.00 -7.94 -18.52
CA LYS A 13 1.84 -8.15 -19.40
C LYS A 13 0.84 -6.99 -19.34
N VAL A 14 0.58 -6.45 -18.16
CA VAL A 14 -0.34 -5.30 -18.01
C VAL A 14 0.27 -4.04 -18.62
N LEU A 15 1.56 -3.78 -18.41
CA LEU A 15 2.24 -2.63 -19.00
C LEU A 15 2.29 -2.72 -20.53
N ASP A 16 2.52 -3.91 -21.10
CA ASP A 16 2.49 -4.14 -22.54
C ASP A 16 1.10 -3.80 -23.12
N VAL A 17 0.04 -4.31 -22.49
CA VAL A 17 -1.35 -4.01 -22.88
C VAL A 17 -1.65 -2.52 -22.76
N MET A 18 -1.15 -1.84 -21.71
CA MET A 18 -1.31 -0.39 -21.58
C MET A 18 -0.62 0.34 -22.73
N GLU A 19 0.61 -0.02 -23.07
CA GLU A 19 1.36 0.59 -24.18
C GLU A 19 0.67 0.35 -25.53
N GLU A 20 0.19 -0.86 -25.80
CA GLU A 20 -0.60 -1.19 -27.01
C GLU A 20 -1.86 -0.32 -27.17
N ASN A 21 -2.39 0.19 -26.06
CA ASN A 21 -3.56 1.07 -26.03
C ASN A 21 -3.19 2.57 -25.86
N GLY A 22 -1.92 2.93 -26.09
CA GLY A 22 -1.45 4.32 -26.05
C GLY A 22 -1.21 4.88 -24.65
N LEU A 23 -1.16 4.02 -23.62
CA LEU A 23 -0.91 4.39 -22.22
C LEU A 23 0.51 3.99 -21.80
N LYS A 24 1.51 4.49 -22.52
CA LYS A 24 2.91 4.17 -22.24
C LYS A 24 3.42 4.89 -21.00
N ARG A 25 3.95 4.13 -20.03
CA ARG A 25 4.59 4.66 -18.81
C ARG A 25 5.69 5.66 -19.19
N GLY A 26 5.68 6.83 -18.56
CA GLY A 26 6.65 7.90 -18.78
C GLY A 26 6.31 8.86 -19.93
N GLU A 27 5.37 8.51 -20.81
CA GLU A 27 4.91 9.44 -21.87
C GLU A 27 3.78 10.33 -21.37
N ASN A 28 3.75 11.58 -21.82
CA ASN A 28 2.74 12.58 -21.42
C ASN A 28 2.59 12.75 -19.89
N GLY A 29 3.65 12.44 -19.12
CA GLY A 29 3.62 12.49 -17.67
C GLY A 29 2.85 11.34 -17.00
N LEU A 30 2.46 10.30 -17.75
CA LEU A 30 1.77 9.13 -17.22
C LEU A 30 2.69 8.36 -16.26
N LYS A 31 2.27 8.27 -15.00
CA LYS A 31 2.89 7.41 -14.00
C LYS A 31 2.00 6.20 -13.74
N VAL A 32 2.61 5.02 -13.63
CA VAL A 32 1.91 3.77 -13.37
C VAL A 32 2.29 3.27 -11.98
N TYR A 33 1.29 3.18 -11.11
CA TYR A 33 1.42 2.67 -9.75
C TYR A 33 0.84 1.26 -9.67
N VAL A 34 1.28 0.46 -8.71
CA VAL A 34 0.69 -0.86 -8.39
C VAL A 34 0.18 -0.87 -6.96
N MET A 35 -0.92 -1.58 -6.71
CA MET A 35 -1.34 -1.83 -5.33
C MET A 35 -0.41 -2.87 -4.69
N CYS A 36 0.14 -2.55 -3.53
CA CYS A 36 0.90 -3.47 -2.70
C CYS A 36 -0.05 -4.13 -1.70
N GLU A 37 -0.80 -5.12 -2.17
CA GLU A 37 -1.93 -5.71 -1.44
C GLU A 37 -1.89 -7.24 -1.38
N ILE A 38 -0.88 -7.84 -2.00
CA ILE A 38 -0.62 -9.28 -1.98
C ILE A 38 0.75 -9.49 -1.34
N PRO A 39 0.96 -10.52 -0.50
CA PRO A 39 2.27 -10.80 0.10
C PRO A 39 3.41 -10.90 -0.93
N SER A 40 3.15 -11.36 -2.15
CA SER A 40 4.14 -11.40 -3.22
C SER A 40 4.63 -10.00 -3.65
N ASN A 41 3.79 -8.96 -3.54
CA ASN A 41 4.21 -7.58 -3.79
C ASN A 41 5.24 -7.12 -2.76
N VAL A 42 5.05 -7.48 -1.50
CA VAL A 42 5.98 -7.13 -0.41
C VAL A 42 7.29 -7.91 -0.55
N ILE A 43 7.20 -9.23 -0.77
CA ILE A 43 8.36 -10.12 -0.90
C ILE A 43 9.25 -9.70 -2.08
N LEU A 44 8.64 -9.29 -3.21
CA LEU A 44 9.33 -8.90 -4.43
C LEU A 44 9.29 -7.38 -4.66
N ALA A 45 9.11 -6.57 -3.63
CA ALA A 45 8.90 -5.12 -3.77
C ALA A 45 9.99 -4.46 -4.63
N SER A 46 11.25 -4.83 -4.43
CA SER A 46 12.39 -4.32 -5.20
C SER A 46 12.37 -4.70 -6.68
N SER A 47 11.68 -5.77 -7.08
CA SER A 47 11.49 -6.12 -8.49
C SER A 47 10.27 -5.41 -9.07
N PHE A 48 9.26 -5.14 -8.25
CA PHE A 48 8.10 -4.35 -8.68
C PHE A 48 8.46 -2.88 -8.92
N THR A 49 9.43 -2.31 -8.19
CA THR A 49 9.91 -0.93 -8.39
C THR A 49 10.51 -0.70 -9.79
N GLU A 50 11.06 -1.73 -10.43
CA GLU A 50 11.56 -1.66 -11.80
C GLU A 50 10.41 -1.38 -12.80
N HIS A 51 9.19 -1.84 -12.48
CA HIS A 51 8.04 -1.81 -13.37
C HIS A 51 7.04 -0.68 -13.08
N PHE A 52 7.05 -0.14 -11.86
CA PHE A 52 6.07 0.86 -11.42
C PHE A 52 6.75 2.11 -10.82
N ASP A 53 6.11 3.26 -10.97
CA ASP A 53 6.58 4.54 -10.43
C ASP A 53 6.29 4.71 -8.93
N GLY A 54 5.47 3.83 -8.37
CA GLY A 54 5.17 3.80 -6.95
C GLY A 54 4.16 2.73 -6.57
N PHE A 55 3.92 2.67 -5.26
CA PHE A 55 3.02 1.72 -4.61
C PHE A 55 1.87 2.43 -3.91
N SER A 56 0.74 1.75 -3.83
CA SER A 56 -0.30 2.07 -2.85
C SER A 56 -0.65 0.81 -2.07
N ILE A 57 -0.41 0.81 -0.76
CA ILE A 57 -0.72 -0.33 0.10
C ILE A 57 -2.23 -0.46 0.23
N GLY A 58 -2.79 -1.59 -0.18
CA GLY A 58 -4.17 -1.97 0.09
C GLY A 58 -4.21 -2.78 1.40
N SER A 59 -4.38 -2.10 2.55
CA SER A 59 -4.24 -2.75 3.87
C SER A 59 -5.24 -3.88 4.08
N ASN A 60 -6.47 -3.72 3.61
CA ASN A 60 -7.53 -4.70 3.83
C ASN A 60 -7.20 -6.04 3.15
N ASP A 61 -6.80 -6.01 1.87
CA ASP A 61 -6.45 -7.22 1.10
C ASP A 61 -5.11 -7.79 1.57
N LEU A 62 -4.14 -6.93 1.92
CA LEU A 62 -2.87 -7.35 2.46
C LEU A 62 -3.06 -8.10 3.78
N ALA A 63 -3.91 -7.60 4.67
CA ALA A 63 -4.25 -8.25 5.93
C ALA A 63 -4.93 -9.60 5.69
N GLN A 64 -5.96 -9.63 4.84
CA GLN A 64 -6.67 -10.86 4.48
C GLN A 64 -5.73 -11.95 3.95
N LEU A 65 -4.86 -11.60 3.00
CA LEU A 65 -3.96 -12.57 2.38
C LEU A 65 -2.75 -12.92 3.25
N THR A 66 -2.33 -12.03 4.14
CA THR A 66 -1.25 -12.31 5.12
C THR A 66 -1.74 -13.23 6.23
N LEU A 67 -2.95 -13.00 6.74
CA LEU A 67 -3.56 -13.78 7.82
C LEU A 67 -4.27 -15.04 7.33
N GLY A 68 -4.55 -15.15 6.02
CA GLY A 68 -5.31 -16.25 5.44
C GLY A 68 -6.78 -16.24 5.88
N VAL A 69 -7.35 -15.05 6.06
CA VAL A 69 -8.70 -14.83 6.60
C VAL A 69 -9.57 -14.13 5.57
N ASP A 70 -10.73 -14.70 5.26
CA ASP A 70 -11.78 -14.04 4.49
C ASP A 70 -12.47 -12.99 5.37
N ARG A 71 -12.27 -11.70 5.08
CA ARG A 71 -12.86 -10.60 5.88
C ARG A 71 -14.37 -10.48 5.73
N ASP A 72 -14.94 -11.00 4.64
CA ASP A 72 -16.38 -10.97 4.39
C ASP A 72 -17.09 -12.16 5.06
N SER A 73 -16.32 -13.12 5.59
CA SER A 73 -16.86 -14.23 6.39
C SER A 73 -17.15 -13.78 7.82
N GLY A 74 -18.44 -13.73 8.16
CA GLY A 74 -18.87 -13.45 9.54
C GLY A 74 -18.33 -14.45 10.57
N GLU A 75 -17.99 -15.67 10.16
CA GLU A 75 -17.39 -16.69 11.03
C GLU A 75 -15.92 -16.39 11.37
N LEU A 76 -15.21 -15.69 10.49
CA LEU A 76 -13.79 -15.38 10.64
C LEU A 76 -13.52 -13.92 11.01
N ALA A 77 -14.57 -13.10 11.15
CA ALA A 77 -14.44 -11.66 11.42
C ALA A 77 -13.59 -11.35 12.66
N SER A 78 -13.61 -12.21 13.69
CA SER A 78 -12.78 -12.04 14.90
C SER A 78 -11.29 -12.31 14.69
N LEU A 79 -10.91 -12.95 13.59
CA LEU A 79 -9.51 -13.24 13.23
C LEU A 79 -8.92 -12.15 12.33
N PHE A 80 -9.75 -11.29 11.73
CA PHE A 80 -9.28 -10.21 10.88
C PHE A 80 -8.79 -9.03 11.73
N ASN A 81 -7.49 -8.72 11.63
CA ASN A 81 -6.89 -7.60 12.33
C ASN A 81 -5.83 -6.92 11.45
N GLU A 82 -6.11 -5.72 10.98
CA GLU A 82 -5.16 -4.91 10.20
C GLU A 82 -3.94 -4.46 11.02
N GLN A 83 -4.05 -4.47 12.35
CA GLN A 83 -2.95 -4.14 13.26
C GLN A 83 -2.14 -5.36 13.71
N ASP A 84 -2.41 -6.55 13.16
CA ASP A 84 -1.61 -7.73 13.46
C ASP A 84 -0.12 -7.50 13.12
N GLU A 85 0.77 -8.07 13.93
CA GLU A 85 2.21 -7.84 13.79
C GLU A 85 2.76 -8.36 12.44
N ALA A 86 2.18 -9.42 11.87
CA ALA A 86 2.55 -9.88 10.53
C ALA A 86 2.15 -8.86 9.45
N VAL A 87 0.98 -8.23 9.60
CA VAL A 87 0.48 -7.20 8.66
C VAL A 87 1.31 -5.93 8.76
N LYS A 88 1.58 -5.46 9.99
CA LYS A 88 2.47 -4.30 10.21
C LYS A 88 3.88 -4.56 9.69
N TRP A 89 4.41 -5.77 9.86
CA TRP A 89 5.71 -6.14 9.27
C TRP A 89 5.68 -6.04 7.75
N MET A 90 4.63 -6.53 7.09
CA MET A 90 4.48 -6.44 5.63
C MET A 90 4.44 -4.98 5.16
N ILE A 91 3.66 -4.14 5.85
CA ILE A 91 3.54 -2.70 5.55
C ILE A 91 4.88 -1.98 5.71
N ALA A 92 5.53 -2.15 6.87
CA ALA A 92 6.82 -1.53 7.15
C ALA A 92 7.88 -1.97 6.13
N ARG A 93 7.90 -3.27 5.77
CA ARG A 93 8.84 -3.80 4.78
C ARG A 93 8.62 -3.23 3.38
N ALA A 94 7.36 -3.08 2.96
CA ALA A 94 7.04 -2.46 1.68
C ALA A 94 7.50 -0.99 1.64
N ILE A 95 7.27 -0.24 2.72
CA ILE A 95 7.70 1.16 2.84
C ILE A 95 9.23 1.27 2.80
N GLU A 96 9.93 0.46 3.59
CA GLU A 96 11.39 0.44 3.63
C GLU A 96 12.00 0.20 2.25
N VAL A 97 11.51 -0.82 1.52
CA VAL A 97 12.02 -1.15 0.19
C VAL A 97 11.69 -0.05 -0.81
N ALA A 98 10.44 0.43 -0.86
CA ALA A 98 10.06 1.50 -1.79
C ALA A 98 10.92 2.75 -1.59
N ARG A 99 11.16 3.16 -0.33
CA ARG A 99 12.05 4.28 -0.01
C ARG A 99 13.49 4.05 -0.46
N ARG A 100 14.03 2.85 -0.21
CA ARG A 100 15.39 2.50 -0.60
C ARG A 100 15.59 2.56 -2.12
N GLU A 101 14.58 2.14 -2.88
CA GLU A 101 14.58 2.19 -4.34
C GLU A 101 14.15 3.56 -4.92
N GLY A 102 13.83 4.54 -4.07
CA GLY A 102 13.40 5.88 -4.49
C GLY A 102 11.99 5.94 -5.11
N CYS A 103 11.17 4.91 -4.90
CA CYS A 103 9.79 4.85 -5.35
C CYS A 103 8.84 5.46 -4.31
N LYS A 104 7.80 6.14 -4.80
CA LYS A 104 6.75 6.68 -3.93
C LYS A 104 5.89 5.57 -3.36
N ILE A 105 5.53 5.65 -2.09
CA ILE A 105 4.62 4.69 -1.46
C ILE A 105 3.58 5.38 -0.59
N GLY A 106 2.32 5.10 -0.90
CA GLY A 106 1.18 5.52 -0.09
C GLY A 106 0.43 4.32 0.49
N LEU A 107 -0.56 4.60 1.34
CA LEU A 107 -1.54 3.61 1.81
C LEU A 107 -2.94 4.08 1.46
N CYS A 108 -3.71 3.17 0.84
CA CYS A 108 -5.14 3.30 0.61
C CYS A 108 -5.85 2.18 1.37
N GLY A 109 -6.55 2.53 2.42
CA GLY A 109 -7.21 1.56 3.29
C GLY A 109 -7.95 2.26 4.40
N GLU A 110 -8.84 1.53 5.06
CA GLU A 110 -9.63 2.09 6.15
C GLU A 110 -8.83 2.16 7.44
N ALA A 111 -7.76 1.37 7.58
CA ALA A 111 -6.88 1.34 8.75
C ALA A 111 -6.55 2.73 9.34
N PRO A 112 -5.99 3.72 8.62
CA PRO A 112 -5.72 5.04 9.20
C PRO A 112 -6.98 5.85 9.54
N SER A 113 -8.11 5.57 8.87
CA SER A 113 -9.39 6.24 9.14
C SER A 113 -10.06 5.67 10.39
N ASN A 114 -9.96 4.35 10.60
CA ASN A 114 -10.54 3.62 11.74
C ASN A 114 -9.64 3.67 12.98
N HIS A 115 -8.32 3.77 12.77
CA HIS A 115 -7.27 3.72 13.79
C HIS A 115 -6.31 4.90 13.59
N PRO A 116 -6.65 6.09 14.12
CA PRO A 116 -5.81 7.27 13.98
C PRO A 116 -4.39 7.10 14.56
N GLU A 117 -4.21 6.22 15.54
CA GLU A 117 -2.91 5.79 16.07
C GLU A 117 -2.04 5.06 15.04
N PHE A 118 -2.67 4.41 14.05
CA PHE A 118 -1.97 3.75 12.95
C PHE A 118 -1.24 4.75 12.06
N ALA A 119 -1.73 6.00 11.99
CA ALA A 119 -1.04 7.08 11.28
C ALA A 119 0.37 7.32 11.85
N LYS A 120 0.55 7.21 13.18
CA LYS A 120 1.87 7.32 13.80
C LYS A 120 2.81 6.23 13.30
N PHE A 121 2.35 4.98 13.28
CA PHE A 121 3.14 3.86 12.75
C PHE A 121 3.56 4.10 11.29
N LEU A 122 2.66 4.60 10.45
CA LEU A 122 2.96 4.90 9.05
C LEU A 122 3.98 6.04 8.90
N VAL A 123 3.88 7.09 9.72
CA VAL A 123 4.84 8.20 9.76
C VAL A 123 6.21 7.71 10.24
N ASP A 124 6.26 6.91 11.31
CA ASP A 124 7.50 6.34 11.84
C ASP A 124 8.18 5.40 10.82
N ALA A 125 7.38 4.60 10.10
CA ALA A 125 7.86 3.77 8.99
C ALA A 125 8.29 4.60 7.76
N GLY A 126 7.83 5.86 7.69
CA GLY A 126 8.28 6.84 6.72
C GLY A 126 7.50 6.86 5.41
N ILE A 127 6.19 6.63 5.46
CA ILE A 127 5.31 6.64 4.28
C ILE A 127 5.31 8.02 3.57
N ASP A 128 5.10 8.05 2.24
CA ASP A 128 4.99 9.32 1.50
C ASP A 128 3.59 9.94 1.54
N SER A 129 2.55 9.10 1.60
CA SER A 129 1.16 9.57 1.57
C SER A 129 0.19 8.63 2.28
N ILE A 130 -0.87 9.21 2.83
CA ILE A 130 -1.96 8.48 3.49
C ILE A 130 -3.27 8.95 2.87
N SER A 131 -4.03 8.03 2.27
CA SER A 131 -5.38 8.30 1.78
C SER A 131 -6.39 7.98 2.88
N VAL A 132 -7.36 8.86 3.08
CA VAL A 132 -8.34 8.79 4.17
C VAL A 132 -9.73 9.18 3.67
N SER A 133 -10.76 8.77 4.40
CA SER A 133 -12.12 9.26 4.15
C SER A 133 -12.22 10.77 4.43
N PRO A 134 -13.08 11.52 3.71
CA PRO A 134 -13.22 12.96 3.94
C PRO A 134 -13.58 13.33 5.39
N ASP A 135 -14.38 12.49 6.06
CA ASP A 135 -14.80 12.65 7.45
C ASP A 135 -13.67 12.42 8.47
N SER A 136 -12.72 11.52 8.19
CA SER A 136 -11.58 11.23 9.08
C SER A 136 -10.39 12.16 8.87
N PHE A 137 -10.36 12.94 7.77
CA PHE A 137 -9.21 13.75 7.36
C PHE A 137 -8.63 14.64 8.47
N VAL A 138 -9.47 15.42 9.15
CA VAL A 138 -9.01 16.37 10.18
C VAL A 138 -8.39 15.64 11.37
N GLN A 139 -8.94 14.49 11.75
CA GLN A 139 -8.42 13.69 12.85
C GLN A 139 -7.07 13.09 12.48
N VAL A 140 -6.98 12.40 11.33
CA VAL A 140 -5.73 11.78 10.87
C VAL A 140 -4.62 12.81 10.70
N MET A 141 -4.94 13.99 10.13
CA MET A 141 -3.97 15.08 9.99
C MET A 141 -3.37 15.51 11.33
N LYS A 142 -4.17 15.62 12.40
CA LYS A 142 -3.66 15.94 13.75
C LYS A 142 -2.68 14.88 14.25
N HIS A 143 -2.95 13.60 14.01
CA HIS A 143 -2.05 12.51 14.40
C HIS A 143 -0.75 12.51 13.60
N VAL A 144 -0.82 12.81 12.30
CA VAL A 144 0.37 12.98 11.45
C VAL A 144 1.23 14.14 11.96
N VAL A 145 0.64 15.33 12.15
CA VAL A 145 1.37 16.50 12.66
C VAL A 145 2.00 16.25 14.03
N ALA A 146 1.25 15.65 14.96
CA ALA A 146 1.79 15.31 16.27
C ALA A 146 2.95 14.30 16.20
N SER A 147 2.89 13.36 15.25
CA SER A 147 3.95 12.37 15.05
C SER A 147 5.19 12.99 14.42
N GLU A 148 5.03 13.89 13.44
CA GLU A 148 6.14 14.60 12.79
C GLU A 148 6.85 15.61 13.72
N GLN A 149 6.11 16.25 14.63
CA GLN A 149 6.68 17.20 15.61
C GLN A 149 7.43 16.52 16.78
N GLY A 150 7.20 15.22 16.98
CA GLY A 150 7.89 14.42 17.99
C GLY A 150 9.15 13.70 17.49
N LEU A 151 9.49 13.85 16.21
CA LEU A 151 10.76 13.46 15.59
C LEU A 151 11.80 14.59 15.74
#